data_AF-A0A097APB0-F1
#
_entry.id   AF-A0A097APB0-F1
#
_cell.length_a   1.000
_cell.length_b   1.000
_cell.length_c   1.000
_cell.angle_alpha   90.00
_cell.angle_beta   90.00
_cell.angle_gamma   90.00
#
_symmetry.space_group_name_H-M   'P 1'
#
loop_
_entity.id
_entity.type
_entity.pdbx_description
1 polymer ?
#
loop_
_entity_poly.entity_id
_entity_poly.type
_entity_poly.pdbx_seq_one_letter_code
_entity_poly.pdbx_strand_id
1 'polypeptide(L)' 'MERIKEIEDAYIAIKDGKILAAGKSPAAISAKEKIDAKGMIAIPGSVDCHTHLILYGS' A
#
# COMPACT_ATOMS: atom_id res chain seq x y z
N MET A 1 3.79 -18.10 -17.28
CA MET A 1 3.32 -16.82 -16.71
C MET A 1 3.62 -16.88 -15.22
N GLU A 2 4.49 -16.01 -14.70
CA GLU A 2 4.72 -15.96 -13.25
C GLU A 2 3.50 -15.35 -12.57
N ARG A 3 3.12 -15.90 -11.41
CA ARG A 3 1.99 -15.39 -10.64
C ARG A 3 2.46 -14.24 -9.75
N ILE A 4 1.69 -13.16 -9.74
CA ILE A 4 1.86 -12.08 -8.78
C ILE A 4 1.60 -12.65 -7.38
N LYS A 5 2.42 -12.24 -6.42
CA LYS A 5 2.25 -12.65 -5.03
C LYS A 5 1.10 -11.87 -4.40
N GLU A 6 0.06 -12.59 -4.01
CA GLU A 6 -1.10 -12.05 -3.29
C GLU A 6 -1.05 -12.50 -1.82
N ILE A 7 -1.50 -11.63 -0.92
CA ILE A 7 -1.58 -11.92 0.52
C ILE A 7 -2.96 -11.50 1.01
N GLU A 8 -3.80 -12.49 1.31
CA GLU A 8 -5.12 -12.29 1.92
C GLU A 8 -5.01 -12.04 3.43
N ASP A 9 -6.00 -11.34 4.00
CA ASP A 9 -6.06 -10.94 5.41
C ASP A 9 -4.74 -10.32 5.90
N ALA A 10 -4.22 -9.41 5.07
CA ALA A 10 -2.91 -8.83 5.24
C ALA A 10 -2.92 -7.56 6.09
N TYR A 11 -1.74 -7.16 6.54
CA TYR A 11 -1.46 -5.85 7.10
C TYR A 11 -0.23 -5.23 6.42
N ILE A 12 -0.14 -3.90 6.49
CA ILE A 12 1.05 -3.12 6.13
C ILE A 12 1.37 -2.20 7.30
N ALA A 13 2.55 -2.35 7.90
CA ALA A 13 3.06 -1.46 8.94
C ALA A 13 4.02 -0.45 8.31
N ILE A 14 3.80 0.83 8.59
CA ILE A 14 4.58 1.94 8.04
C ILE A 14 5.26 2.70 9.19
N LYS A 15 6.55 2.99 9.05
CA LYS A 15 7.31 3.80 9.99
C LYS A 15 8.24 4.74 9.19
N ASP A 16 8.22 6.03 9.55
CA ASP A 16 9.08 7.05 8.95
C ASP A 16 9.00 7.08 7.41
N GLY A 17 7.78 6.95 6.87
CA GLY A 17 7.49 6.97 5.43
C GLY A 17 7.92 5.71 4.68
N LYS A 18 8.34 4.64 5.37
CA LYS A 18 8.78 3.37 4.77
C LYS A 18 7.95 2.19 5.26
N ILE A 19 7.84 1.16 4.42
CA ILE A 19 7.25 -0.12 4.83
C ILE A 19 8.19 -0.78 5.85
N LEU A 20 7.73 -0.87 7.10
CA LEU A 20 8.41 -1.58 8.17
C LEU A 20 8.20 -3.10 8.04
N ALA A 21 6.96 -3.51 7.75
CA ALA A 21 6.59 -4.90 7.56
C ALA A 21 5.29 -5.01 6.75
N ALA A 22 5.13 -6.11 6.01
CA ALA A 22 3.88 -6.48 5.38
C ALA A 22 3.75 -8.00 5.35
N GLY A 23 2.54 -8.53 5.55
CA GLY A 23 2.32 -9.96 5.62
C GLY A 23 0.91 -10.29 6.13
N LYS A 24 0.71 -11.57 6.47
CA LYS A 24 -0.52 -12.05 7.11
C LYS A 24 -0.47 -11.76 8.60
N SER A 25 -1.61 -11.41 9.19
CA SER A 25 -1.83 -11.20 10.62
C SER A 25 -0.83 -10.22 11.25
N PRO A 26 -1.25 -9.02 11.68
CA PRO A 26 -0.30 -8.09 12.28
C PRO A 26 0.41 -8.79 13.44
N ALA A 27 1.73 -8.95 13.32
CA ALA A 27 2.58 -9.12 14.49
C ALA A 27 2.20 -8.03 15.50
N ALA A 28 2.38 -8.26 16.80
CA ALA A 28 2.00 -7.32 17.87
C ALA A 28 2.73 -5.95 17.75
N ILE A 29 2.35 -5.18 16.74
CA ILE A 29 2.93 -3.91 16.32
C ILE A 29 1.93 -2.87 16.81
N SER A 30 2.38 -2.07 17.76
CA SER A 30 1.67 -0.87 18.15
C SER A 30 1.87 0.20 17.08
N ALA A 31 0.77 0.79 16.61
CA ALA A 31 0.78 1.87 15.63
C ALA A 31 0.07 3.08 16.23
N LYS A 32 0.59 4.29 15.93
CA LYS A 32 -0.03 5.55 16.35
C LYS A 32 -1.39 5.75 15.68
N GLU A 33 -1.54 5.24 14.47
CA GLU A 33 -2.76 5.28 13.67
C GLU A 33 -3.01 3.90 13.07
N LYS A 34 -4.29 3.54 12.93
CA LYS A 34 -4.72 2.30 12.28
C LYS A 34 -5.83 2.62 11.29
N ILE A 35 -5.67 2.10 10.08
CA ILE A 35 -6.68 2.19 9.01
C ILE A 35 -7.26 0.78 8.83
N ASP A 36 -8.58 0.64 8.92
CA ASP A 36 -9.26 -0.59 8.57
C ASP A 36 -9.53 -0.61 7.06
N ALA A 37 -8.76 -1.43 6.35
CA ALA A 37 -8.86 -1.61 4.90
C ALA A 37 -9.57 -2.91 4.53
N LYS A 38 -10.38 -3.50 5.43
CA LYS A 38 -11.10 -4.74 5.15
C LYS A 38 -11.99 -4.60 3.92
N GLY A 39 -11.90 -5.57 3.01
CA GLY A 39 -12.63 -5.56 1.74
C GLY A 39 -11.99 -4.71 0.63
N MET A 40 -10.81 -4.11 0.89
CA MET A 40 -10.04 -3.36 -0.11
C MET A 40 -8.83 -4.16 -0.58
N ILE A 41 -8.26 -3.75 -1.71
CA ILE A 41 -6.98 -4.27 -2.23
C ILE A 41 -5.93 -3.17 -2.12
N ALA A 42 -4.80 -3.47 -1.49
CA ALA A 42 -3.63 -2.61 -1.49
C ALA A 42 -2.63 -3.08 -2.56
N ILE A 43 -2.25 -2.15 -3.45
CA ILE A 43 -1.23 -2.36 -4.49
C ILE A 43 -0.13 -1.30 -4.35
N PRO A 44 1.07 -1.51 -4.91
CA PRO A 44 2.02 -0.43 -5.09
C PRO A 44 1.36 0.75 -5.82
N GLY A 45 1.71 1.97 -5.41
CA GLY A 45 1.22 3.17 -6.10
C GLY A 45 1.60 3.13 -7.58
N SER A 46 0.66 3.50 -8.44
CA SER A 46 0.91 3.63 -9.87
C SER A 46 2.01 4.65 -10.14
N VAL A 47 2.88 4.34 -11.11
CA VAL A 47 3.90 5.28 -11.61
C VAL A 47 3.44 5.78 -12.98
N ASP A 48 3.04 7.05 -13.04
CA ASP A 48 2.81 7.73 -14.30
C ASP A 48 4.15 8.21 -14.86
N CYS A 49 4.60 7.58 -15.94
CA CYS A 49 5.86 7.91 -16.58
C CYS A 49 5.76 9.06 -17.57
N HIS A 50 4.55 9.53 -17.90
CA HIS A 50 4.37 10.53 -18.93
C HIS A 50 3.06 11.32 -18.75
N THR A 51 3.18 12.51 -18.16
CA THR A 51 2.08 13.46 -18.02
C THR A 51 2.48 14.86 -18.49
N HIS A 52 1.56 15.53 -19.17
CA HIS A 52 1.66 16.95 -19.51
C HIS A 52 0.91 17.80 -18.49
N LEU A 53 1.60 18.19 -17.41
CA LEU A 53 1.01 18.96 -16.29
C LEU A 53 0.27 20.24 -16.73
N ILE A 54 0.77 20.93 -17.76
CA ILE A 54 0.24 22.24 -18.18
C ILE A 54 -1.16 22.15 -18.82
N LEU A 55 -1.59 20.96 -19.24
CA LEU A 55 -2.91 20.74 -19.86
C LEU A 55 -4.02 20.55 -18.82
N TYR A 56 -3.70 20.51 -17.52
CA TYR A 56 -4.64 20.26 -16.42
C TYR A 56 -5.07 21.51 -15.64
N GLY A 57 -4.61 22.71 -16.01
CA GLY A 57 -5.06 23.97 -15.40
C GLY A 57 -6.24 24.56 -16.17
N SER A 58 -7.43 24.55 -15.55
CA SER A 58 -8.58 25.37 -15.97
C SER A 58 -8.64 26.64 -15.15
#